data_AF-A0A7C6HVD9-F1
#
_entry.id   AF-A0A7C6HVD9-F1
#
_cell.length_a   1.000
_cell.length_b   1.000
_cell.length_c   1.000
_cell.angle_alpha   90.00
_cell.angle_beta   90.00
_cell.angle_gamma   90.00
#
_symmetry.space_group_name_H-M   'P 1'
#
loop_
_entity.id
_entity.type
_entity.pdbx_description
1 polymer ?
#
loop_
_entity_poly.entity_id
_entity_poly.type
_entity_poly.pdbx_seq_one_letter_code
_entity_poly.pdbx_strand_id
1 'polypeptide(L)'
;MVKYELIRSMRKTLSLHIRRDGSIVVKAPLTASIEYINCFINRKQNWIQNTQKKILTMKANSQTIELSSKEEALYKMKAKEHLQLKCQLFSRIMGIQYGTIKINGARTRWGSCNSKGDINFSYRLIFAPEDLIDYVVVHELTHIKEMNHSANFWAIVEETMPDYKERRKRLRDFQYSLEIVKL
;
A
#
# COMPACT_ATOMS: atom_id res chain seq x y z
N MET A 1 6.45 16.50 25.35
CA MET A 1 5.49 15.38 25.28
C MET A 1 5.00 15.27 23.84
N VAL A 2 5.00 14.07 23.24
CA VAL A 2 4.60 13.89 21.83
C VAL A 2 3.08 14.11 21.71
N LYS A 3 2.64 14.95 20.77
CA LYS A 3 1.20 15.19 20.53
C LYS A 3 0.60 14.02 19.74
N TYR A 4 -0.51 13.47 20.22
CA TYR A 4 -1.22 12.36 19.55
C TYR A 4 -2.74 12.49 19.69
N GLU A 5 -3.46 11.93 18.72
CA GLU A 5 -4.90 11.70 18.77
C GLU A 5 -5.16 10.37 19.48
N LEU A 6 -5.97 10.37 20.54
CA LEU A 6 -6.33 9.17 21.28
C LEU A 6 -7.73 8.69 20.87
N ILE A 7 -7.81 7.46 20.37
CA ILE A 7 -9.08 6.79 20.06
C ILE A 7 -9.23 5.61 21.03
N ARG A 8 -10.28 5.62 21.86
CA ARG A 8 -10.60 4.51 22.76
C ARG A 8 -11.58 3.54 22.09
N SER A 9 -11.39 2.23 22.27
CA SER A 9 -12.33 1.20 21.80
C SER A 9 -12.25 -0.09 22.62
N MET A 10 -13.15 -1.06 22.34
CA MET A 10 -13.22 -2.40 22.97
C MET A 10 -12.07 -3.34 22.54
N ARG A 11 -10.87 -2.80 22.38
CA ARG A 11 -9.65 -3.50 21.97
C ARG A 11 -8.85 -3.96 23.19
N LYS A 12 -8.13 -5.08 23.06
CA LYS A 12 -7.31 -5.64 24.16
C LYS A 12 -5.90 -5.02 24.27
N THR A 13 -5.39 -4.42 23.19
CA THR A 13 -3.99 -3.95 23.10
C THR A 13 -3.91 -2.51 22.59
N LEU A 14 -2.81 -1.82 22.94
CA LEU A 14 -2.47 -0.52 22.34
C LEU A 14 -2.01 -0.70 20.89
N SER A 15 -2.32 0.28 20.05
CA SER A 15 -1.80 0.36 18.68
C SER A 15 -1.53 1.80 18.31
N LEU A 16 -0.43 2.01 17.59
CA LEU A 16 0.06 3.32 17.21
C LEU A 16 0.26 3.36 15.70
N HIS A 17 -0.28 4.41 15.08
CA HIS A 17 -0.17 4.66 13.65
C HIS A 17 0.26 6.10 13.42
N ILE A 18 1.08 6.32 12.40
CA ILE A 18 1.46 7.66 11.95
C ILE A 18 0.80 7.88 10.59
N ARG A 19 -0.06 8.90 10.48
CA ARG A 19 -0.76 9.27 9.24
C ARG A 19 0.23 9.89 8.24
N ARG A 20 -0.21 10.07 6.99
CA ARG A 20 0.62 10.65 5.90
C ARG A 20 1.03 12.11 6.14
N ASP A 21 0.29 12.83 6.96
CA ASP A 21 0.62 14.19 7.41
C ASP A 21 1.59 14.21 8.61
N GLY A 22 2.03 13.05 9.07
CA GLY A 22 2.90 12.91 10.25
C GLY A 22 2.17 12.92 11.58
N SER A 23 0.84 13.08 11.61
CA SER A 23 0.06 13.05 12.85
C SER A 23 0.00 11.63 13.44
N ILE A 24 0.03 11.54 14.76
CA ILE A 24 0.09 10.27 15.50
C ILE A 24 -1.29 9.93 16.02
N VAL A 25 -1.74 8.71 15.76
CA VAL A 25 -2.99 8.16 16.27
C VAL A 25 -2.68 6.97 17.16
N VAL A 26 -3.13 7.03 18.41
CA VAL A 26 -3.05 5.93 19.37
C VAL A 26 -4.44 5.38 19.59
N LYS A 27 -4.61 4.09 19.32
CA LYS A 27 -5.83 3.36 19.63
C LYS A 27 -5.62 2.57 20.92
N ALA A 28 -6.44 2.80 21.93
CA ALA A 28 -6.29 2.23 23.26
C ALA A 28 -7.54 1.51 23.78
N PRO A 29 -7.38 0.49 24.67
CA PRO A 29 -8.49 -0.08 25.44
C PRO A 29 -9.23 1.00 26.24
N LEU A 30 -10.52 0.80 26.50
CA LEU A 30 -11.31 1.72 27.33
C LEU A 30 -10.69 1.92 28.72
N THR A 31 -10.09 0.87 29.28
CA THR A 31 -9.53 0.83 30.64
C THR A 31 -8.08 1.28 30.77
N ALA A 32 -7.36 1.50 29.66
CA ALA A 32 -5.94 1.85 29.71
C ALA A 32 -5.73 3.26 30.26
N SER A 33 -4.88 3.41 31.29
CA SER A 33 -4.56 4.71 31.87
C SER A 33 -3.71 5.58 30.93
N ILE A 34 -3.77 6.90 31.12
CA ILE A 34 -3.01 7.85 30.30
C ILE A 34 -1.50 7.65 30.52
N GLU A 35 -1.09 7.34 31.74
CA GLU A 35 0.31 7.08 32.13
C GLU A 35 0.86 5.85 31.40
N TYR A 36 0.06 4.78 31.34
CA TYR A 36 0.43 3.57 30.61
C TYR A 36 0.56 3.83 29.11
N ILE A 37 -0.38 4.60 28.54
CA ILE A 37 -0.32 5.04 27.14
C ILE A 37 0.94 5.86 26.88
N ASN A 38 1.27 6.82 27.75
CA ASN A 38 2.46 7.66 27.63
C ASN A 38 3.75 6.85 27.72
N CYS A 39 3.84 5.89 28.65
CA CYS A 39 4.98 4.98 28.75
C CYS A 39 5.17 4.18 27.46
N PHE A 40 4.08 3.68 26.88
CA PHE A 40 4.13 2.97 25.60
C PHE A 40 4.63 3.86 24.44
N ILE A 41 4.16 5.10 24.37
CA ILE A 41 4.60 6.07 23.35
C ILE A 41 6.08 6.42 23.53
N ASN A 42 6.51 6.71 24.75
CA ASN A 42 7.90 7.05 25.05
C ASN A 42 8.86 5.93 24.66
N ARG A 43 8.51 4.66 24.92
CA ARG A 43 9.29 3.49 24.45
C ARG A 43 9.42 3.42 22.93
N LYS A 44 8.51 4.05 22.18
CA LYS A 44 8.53 4.11 20.71
C LYS A 44 9.04 5.45 20.17
N GLN A 45 9.52 6.37 21.02
CA GLN A 45 9.85 7.74 20.63
C GLN A 45 10.86 7.82 19.47
N ASN A 46 11.95 7.05 19.52
CA ASN A 46 12.94 7.02 18.43
C ASN A 46 12.32 6.52 17.11
N TRP A 47 11.49 5.48 17.18
CA TRP A 47 10.77 4.97 16.02
C TRP A 47 9.78 6.00 15.45
N ILE A 48 9.06 6.72 16.32
CA ILE A 48 8.12 7.78 15.93
C ILE A 48 8.88 8.89 15.20
N GLN A 49 9.94 9.40 15.81
CA GLN A 49 10.74 10.49 15.24
C GLN A 49 11.36 10.12 13.89
N ASN A 50 11.94 8.92 13.77
CA ASN A 50 12.53 8.45 12.51
C ASN A 50 11.46 8.28 11.43
N THR A 51 10.28 7.78 11.78
CA THR A 51 9.18 7.62 10.83
C THR A 51 8.62 8.98 10.38
N GLN A 52 8.42 9.93 11.29
CA GLN A 52 8.00 11.28 10.95
C GLN A 52 9.02 12.00 10.08
N LYS A 53 10.33 11.91 10.40
CA LYS A 53 11.41 12.44 9.55
C LYS A 53 11.35 11.84 8.16
N LYS A 54 11.20 10.52 8.05
CA LYS A 54 11.06 9.84 6.76
C LYS A 54 9.86 10.35 5.96
N ILE A 55 8.70 10.50 6.60
CA ILE A 55 7.50 11.04 5.95
C ILE A 55 7.75 12.47 5.46
N LEU A 56 8.37 13.33 6.27
CA LEU A 56 8.67 14.71 5.89
C LEU A 56 9.67 14.79 4.73
N THR A 57 10.76 14.01 4.76
CA THR A 57 11.74 13.95 3.66
C THR A 57 11.09 13.45 2.37
N MET A 58 10.23 12.44 2.46
CA MET A 58 9.52 11.91 1.30
C MET A 58 8.47 12.88 0.76
N LYS A 59 7.83 13.67 1.63
CA LYS A 59 6.89 14.74 1.24
C LYS A 59 7.61 15.95 0.65
N ALA A 60 8.80 16.31 1.15
CA ALA A 60 9.61 17.37 0.56
C ALA A 60 10.03 17.01 -0.89
N ASN A 61 10.26 15.72 -1.14
CA ASN A 61 10.58 15.18 -2.46
C ASN A 61 9.36 14.58 -3.17
N SER A 62 8.13 14.82 -2.69
CA SER A 62 6.95 14.19 -3.27
C SER A 62 6.56 14.86 -4.58
N GLN A 63 6.21 14.03 -5.55
CA GLN A 63 5.60 14.50 -6.79
C GLN A 63 4.09 14.63 -6.57
N THR A 64 3.60 15.87 -6.60
CA THR A 64 2.15 16.15 -6.66
C THR A 64 1.72 16.15 -8.11
N ILE A 65 0.76 15.29 -8.44
CA ILE A 65 0.12 15.25 -9.75
C ILE A 65 -1.31 15.75 -9.58
N GLU A 66 -1.62 16.85 -10.24
CA GLU A 66 -2.96 17.41 -10.27
C GLU A 66 -3.67 16.92 -11.52
N LEU A 67 -4.86 16.35 -11.37
CA LEU A 67 -5.62 15.78 -12.48
C LEU A 67 -7.01 16.40 -12.54
N SER A 68 -7.38 16.89 -13.73
CA SER A 68 -8.77 17.14 -14.07
C SER A 68 -9.57 15.83 -14.16
N SER A 69 -10.90 15.92 -14.13
CA SER A 69 -11.76 14.74 -14.33
C SER A 69 -11.51 14.03 -15.67
N LYS A 70 -11.13 14.78 -16.72
CA LYS A 70 -10.82 14.22 -18.04
C LYS A 70 -9.51 13.45 -18.04
N GLU A 71 -8.48 13.98 -17.38
CA GLU A 71 -7.18 13.30 -17.25
C GLU A 71 -7.29 12.07 -16.37
N GLU A 72 -8.06 12.12 -15.27
CA GLU A 72 -8.31 10.94 -14.44
C GLU A 72 -8.94 9.80 -15.27
N ALA A 73 -9.94 10.13 -16.10
CA ALA A 73 -10.56 9.15 -17.00
C ALA A 73 -9.55 8.57 -18.01
N LEU A 74 -8.70 9.42 -18.58
CA LEU A 74 -7.61 9.01 -19.48
C LEU A 74 -6.62 8.06 -18.79
N TYR A 75 -6.18 8.37 -17.57
CA TYR A 75 -5.27 7.51 -16.82
C TYR A 75 -5.91 6.20 -16.39
N LYS A 76 -7.22 6.17 -16.09
CA LYS A 76 -7.95 4.92 -15.85
C LYS A 76 -7.94 4.02 -17.09
N MET A 77 -8.13 4.59 -18.28
CA MET A 77 -8.07 3.85 -19.54
C MET A 77 -6.66 3.30 -19.81
N LYS A 78 -5.63 4.16 -19.70
CA LYS A 78 -4.22 3.75 -19.85
C LYS A 78 -3.81 2.67 -18.84
N ALA A 79 -4.22 2.82 -17.57
CA ALA A 79 -3.97 1.83 -16.54
C ALA A 79 -4.63 0.50 -16.87
N LYS A 80 -5.85 0.52 -17.43
CA LYS A 80 -6.54 -0.71 -17.83
C LYS A 80 -5.76 -1.46 -18.91
N GLU A 81 -5.38 -0.79 -20.00
CA GLU A 81 -4.62 -1.42 -21.08
C GLU A 81 -3.28 -1.97 -20.58
N HIS A 82 -2.49 -1.14 -19.90
CA HIS A 82 -1.15 -1.52 -19.44
C HIS A 82 -1.18 -2.69 -18.46
N LEU A 83 -2.05 -2.62 -17.44
CA LEU A 83 -2.15 -3.67 -16.43
C LEU A 83 -2.75 -4.96 -16.99
N GLN A 84 -3.63 -4.88 -17.99
CA GLN A 84 -4.10 -6.07 -18.68
C GLN A 84 -2.95 -6.79 -19.40
N LEU A 85 -2.08 -6.06 -20.11
CA LEU A 85 -0.91 -6.66 -20.77
C LEU A 85 0.05 -7.30 -19.76
N LYS A 86 0.34 -6.62 -18.65
CA LYS A 86 1.19 -7.18 -17.59
C LYS A 86 0.58 -8.41 -16.95
N CYS A 87 -0.72 -8.39 -16.65
CA CYS A 87 -1.41 -9.56 -16.11
C CYS A 87 -1.34 -10.75 -17.07
N GLN A 88 -1.55 -10.55 -18.37
CA GLN A 88 -1.43 -11.62 -19.38
C GLN A 88 -0.03 -12.22 -19.41
N LEU A 89 1.00 -11.37 -19.38
CA LEU A 89 2.40 -11.80 -19.36
C LEU A 89 2.70 -12.67 -18.12
N PHE A 90 2.43 -12.14 -16.93
CA PHE A 90 2.76 -12.83 -15.70
C PHE A 90 1.86 -14.04 -15.42
N SER A 91 0.58 -14.00 -15.83
CA SER A 91 -0.28 -15.18 -15.70
C SER A 91 0.23 -16.35 -16.53
N ARG A 92 0.79 -16.06 -17.73
CA ARG A 92 1.44 -17.07 -18.58
C ARG A 92 2.71 -17.62 -17.94
N ILE A 93 3.56 -16.76 -17.37
CA ILE A 93 4.78 -17.17 -16.66
C ILE A 93 4.43 -18.06 -15.46
N MET A 94 3.41 -17.69 -14.69
CA MET A 94 2.99 -18.39 -13.47
C MET A 94 2.11 -19.62 -13.72
N GLY A 95 1.68 -19.85 -14.97
CA GLY A 95 0.79 -20.93 -15.36
C GLY A 95 -0.61 -20.85 -14.74
N ILE A 96 -1.19 -19.66 -14.66
CA ILE A 96 -2.51 -19.42 -14.03
C ILE A 96 -3.48 -18.69 -14.95
N GLN A 97 -4.76 -18.80 -14.61
CA GLN A 97 -5.84 -18.00 -15.18
C GLN A 97 -6.41 -17.07 -14.11
N TYR A 98 -6.84 -15.88 -14.53
CA TYR A 98 -7.47 -14.89 -13.67
C TYR A 98 -8.83 -14.48 -14.25
N GLY A 99 -9.68 -13.91 -13.39
CA GLY A 99 -11.00 -13.43 -13.75
C GLY A 99 -10.98 -12.06 -14.41
N THR A 100 -11.86 -11.16 -13.95
CA THR A 100 -11.95 -9.81 -14.51
C THR A 100 -10.89 -8.87 -13.96
N ILE A 101 -10.43 -7.92 -14.77
CA ILE A 101 -9.58 -6.80 -14.32
C ILE A 101 -10.41 -5.52 -14.27
N LYS A 102 -10.40 -4.86 -13.11
CA LYS A 102 -11.09 -3.58 -12.88
C LYS A 102 -10.11 -2.50 -12.41
N ILE A 103 -10.33 -1.28 -12.87
CA ILE A 103 -9.54 -0.10 -12.47
C ILE A 103 -10.40 0.85 -11.64
N ASN A 104 -9.87 1.28 -10.50
CA ASN A 104 -10.55 2.20 -9.58
C ASN A 104 -9.61 3.31 -9.09
N GLY A 105 -10.11 4.19 -8.21
CA GLY A 105 -9.36 5.31 -7.61
C GLY A 105 -8.87 5.07 -6.18
N ALA A 106 -8.66 3.82 -5.75
CA ALA A 106 -8.26 3.52 -4.37
C ALA A 106 -6.94 4.24 -4.00
N ARG A 107 -6.91 4.87 -2.82
CA ARG A 107 -5.75 5.66 -2.34
C ARG A 107 -4.87 4.89 -1.35
N THR A 108 -5.41 3.85 -0.72
CA THR A 108 -4.78 3.11 0.39
C THR A 108 -4.16 1.78 -0.02
N ARG A 109 -4.47 1.30 -1.23
CA ARG A 109 -3.95 0.05 -1.80
C ARG A 109 -3.72 0.20 -3.30
N TRP A 110 -2.74 -0.54 -3.82
CA TRP A 110 -2.41 -0.58 -5.24
C TRP A 110 -3.24 -1.60 -6.02
N GLY A 111 -3.57 -2.72 -5.37
CA GLY A 111 -4.42 -3.76 -5.94
C GLY A 111 -5.21 -4.54 -4.88
N SER A 112 -6.01 -5.48 -5.36
CA SER A 112 -6.62 -6.56 -4.58
C SER A 112 -7.16 -7.66 -5.49
N CYS A 113 -6.99 -8.92 -5.10
CA CYS A 113 -7.65 -10.08 -5.70
C CYS A 113 -8.75 -10.66 -4.78
N ASN A 114 -9.82 -11.21 -5.35
CA ASN A 114 -10.85 -11.94 -4.61
C ASN A 114 -10.75 -13.47 -4.84
N SER A 115 -11.54 -14.25 -4.10
CA SER A 115 -11.52 -15.72 -4.20
C SER A 115 -11.98 -16.28 -5.55
N LYS A 116 -12.62 -15.46 -6.40
CA LYS A 116 -13.01 -15.82 -7.78
C LYS A 116 -11.90 -15.53 -8.79
N GLY A 117 -10.79 -14.93 -8.37
CA GLY A 117 -9.70 -14.51 -9.23
C GLY A 117 -9.93 -13.17 -9.93
N ASP A 118 -10.94 -12.39 -9.56
CA ASP A 118 -11.08 -11.01 -10.07
C ASP A 118 -10.05 -10.10 -9.40
N ILE A 119 -9.40 -9.27 -10.21
CA ILE A 119 -8.34 -8.36 -9.76
C ILE A 119 -8.80 -6.92 -9.94
N ASN A 120 -8.60 -6.12 -8.88
CA ASN A 120 -8.79 -4.68 -8.92
C ASN A 120 -7.43 -4.01 -8.80
N PHE A 121 -7.17 -2.98 -9.60
CA PHE A 121 -6.04 -2.09 -9.44
C PHE A 121 -6.48 -0.65 -9.26
N SER A 122 -5.67 0.12 -8.55
CA SER A 122 -5.78 1.58 -8.54
C SER A 122 -5.12 2.14 -9.81
N TYR A 123 -5.77 3.05 -10.54
CA TYR A 123 -5.16 3.70 -11.71
C TYR A 123 -3.87 4.44 -11.34
N ARG A 124 -3.74 4.83 -10.07
CA ARG A 124 -2.56 5.53 -9.53
C ARG A 124 -1.28 4.70 -9.70
N LEU A 125 -1.41 3.37 -9.83
CA LEU A 125 -0.28 2.47 -10.01
C LEU A 125 0.53 2.79 -11.27
N ILE A 126 -0.09 3.35 -12.32
CA ILE A 126 0.60 3.66 -13.58
C ILE A 126 1.65 4.78 -13.45
N PHE A 127 1.67 5.51 -12.33
CA PHE A 127 2.72 6.49 -12.04
C PHE A 127 3.93 5.87 -11.34
N ALA A 128 3.88 4.60 -10.95
CA ALA A 128 5.00 3.91 -10.37
C ALA A 128 6.02 3.50 -11.45
N PRO A 129 7.31 3.39 -11.11
CA PRO A 129 8.29 2.73 -11.96
C PRO A 129 7.81 1.34 -12.42
N GLU A 130 8.11 0.98 -13.68
CA GLU A 130 7.63 -0.26 -14.33
C GLU A 130 7.88 -1.52 -13.50
N ASP A 131 9.05 -1.63 -12.88
CA ASP A 131 9.42 -2.79 -12.08
C ASP A 131 8.56 -2.93 -10.80
N LEU A 132 8.04 -1.81 -10.27
CA LEU A 132 7.11 -1.82 -9.15
C LEU A 132 5.68 -2.14 -9.60
N ILE A 133 5.30 -1.73 -10.82
CA ILE A 133 4.03 -2.17 -11.45
C ILE A 133 4.03 -3.70 -11.59
N ASP A 134 5.11 -4.26 -12.13
CA ASP A 134 5.29 -5.70 -12.29
C ASP A 134 5.14 -6.44 -10.94
N TYR A 135 5.78 -5.91 -9.88
CA TYR A 135 5.68 -6.49 -8.55
C TYR A 135 4.24 -6.50 -8.02
N VAL A 136 3.48 -5.41 -8.19
CA VAL A 136 2.08 -5.38 -7.76
C VAL A 136 1.24 -6.37 -8.57
N VAL A 137 1.48 -6.49 -9.88
CA VAL A 137 0.77 -7.47 -10.72
C VAL A 137 1.05 -8.89 -10.27
N VAL A 138 2.32 -9.28 -10.06
CA VAL A 138 2.70 -10.60 -9.55
C VAL A 138 2.09 -10.86 -8.17
N HIS A 139 2.06 -9.86 -7.29
CA HIS A 139 1.43 -9.96 -5.98
C HIS A 139 -0.05 -10.31 -6.08
N GLU A 140 -0.81 -9.56 -6.88
CA GLU A 140 -2.25 -9.80 -7.02
C GLU A 140 -2.56 -11.11 -7.74
N LEU A 141 -1.74 -11.51 -8.72
CA LEU A 141 -1.86 -12.79 -9.40
C LEU A 141 -1.56 -13.97 -8.48
N THR A 142 -0.59 -13.83 -7.57
CA THR A 142 -0.26 -14.87 -6.59
C THR A 142 -1.44 -15.20 -5.69
N HIS A 143 -2.30 -14.20 -5.41
CA HIS A 143 -3.49 -14.43 -4.59
C HIS A 143 -4.43 -15.50 -5.15
N ILE A 144 -4.42 -15.75 -6.47
CA ILE A 144 -5.20 -16.82 -7.11
C ILE A 144 -4.81 -18.20 -6.58
N LYS A 145 -3.52 -18.42 -6.30
CA LYS A 145 -3.02 -19.67 -5.70
C LYS A 145 -3.13 -19.65 -4.17
N GLU A 146 -2.91 -18.50 -3.55
CA GLU A 146 -2.83 -18.37 -2.09
C GLU A 146 -3.43 -17.03 -1.60
N MET A 147 -4.62 -17.08 -1.00
CA MET A 147 -5.39 -15.85 -0.67
C MET A 147 -4.82 -15.06 0.52
N ASN A 148 -3.96 -15.65 1.34
CA ASN A 148 -3.37 -15.00 2.50
C ASN A 148 -1.86 -14.85 2.32
N HIS A 149 -1.20 -13.93 3.04
CA HIS A 149 0.25 -13.70 2.91
C HIS A 149 1.10 -14.71 3.71
N SER A 150 0.79 -16.01 3.62
CA SER A 150 1.54 -17.11 4.26
C SER A 150 2.95 -17.26 3.69
N ALA A 151 3.75 -18.14 4.29
CA ALA A 151 5.06 -18.52 3.75
C ALA A 151 4.96 -19.03 2.29
N ASN A 152 3.90 -19.79 1.98
CA ASN A 152 3.63 -20.30 0.64
C ASN A 152 3.37 -19.17 -0.37
N PHE A 153 2.59 -18.16 0.02
CA PHE A 153 2.38 -16.96 -0.81
C PHE A 153 3.71 -16.34 -1.21
N TRP A 154 4.58 -16.09 -0.24
CA TRP A 154 5.86 -15.44 -0.52
C TRP A 154 6.81 -16.32 -1.31
N ALA A 155 6.75 -17.64 -1.16
CA ALA A 155 7.51 -18.57 -1.98
C ALA A 155 7.11 -18.48 -3.46
N ILE A 156 5.81 -18.42 -3.77
CA ILE A 156 5.30 -18.26 -5.15
C ILE A 156 5.72 -16.90 -5.75
N VAL A 157 5.65 -15.82 -4.95
CA VAL A 157 6.13 -14.50 -5.37
C VAL A 157 7.63 -14.57 -5.69
N GLU A 158 8.44 -15.18 -4.83
CA GLU A 158 9.89 -15.27 -4.98
C GLU A 158 10.30 -16.14 -6.19
N GLU A 159 9.56 -17.22 -6.47
CA GLU A 159 9.74 -18.05 -7.67
C GLU A 159 9.59 -17.24 -8.96
N THR A 160 8.61 -16.33 -8.99
CA THR A 160 8.34 -15.50 -10.17
C THR A 160 9.23 -14.24 -10.20
N MET A 161 9.56 -13.71 -9.03
CA MET A 161 10.24 -12.42 -8.84
C MET A 161 11.21 -12.48 -7.65
N PRO A 162 12.45 -12.98 -7.85
CA PRO A 162 13.40 -13.20 -6.77
C PRO A 162 13.79 -11.92 -6.00
N ASP A 163 13.72 -10.75 -6.64
CA ASP A 163 14.02 -9.44 -6.07
C ASP A 163 12.81 -8.76 -5.39
N TYR A 164 11.71 -9.49 -5.14
CA TYR A 164 10.46 -8.92 -4.62
C TYR A 164 10.62 -8.16 -3.29
N LYS A 165 11.56 -8.58 -2.43
CA LYS A 165 11.80 -7.95 -1.12
C LYS A 165 12.24 -6.49 -1.30
N GLU A 166 13.11 -6.23 -2.28
CA GLU A 166 13.57 -4.87 -2.59
C GLU A 166 12.47 -4.05 -3.26
N ARG A 167 11.75 -4.64 -4.22
CA ARG A 167 10.60 -3.97 -4.87
C ARG A 167 9.50 -3.62 -3.88
N ARG A 168 9.19 -4.49 -2.93
CA ARG A 168 8.23 -4.23 -1.85
C ARG A 168 8.65 -3.05 -0.97
N LYS A 169 9.94 -2.96 -0.65
CA LYS A 169 10.51 -1.83 0.10
C LYS A 169 10.38 -0.53 -0.69
N ARG A 170 10.78 -0.54 -1.97
CA ARG A 170 10.67 0.61 -2.88
C ARG A 170 9.24 1.04 -3.14
N LEU A 171 8.30 0.12 -3.29
CA LEU A 171 6.87 0.42 -3.46
C LEU A 171 6.28 1.12 -2.23
N ARG A 172 6.65 0.67 -1.03
CA ARG A 172 6.23 1.34 0.20
C ARG A 172 6.76 2.77 0.24
N ASP A 173 8.01 2.96 -0.16
CA ASP A 173 8.67 4.27 -0.18
C ASP A 173 8.03 5.20 -1.24
N PHE A 174 7.75 4.67 -2.43
CA PHE A 174 7.03 5.35 -3.51
C PHE A 174 5.60 5.78 -3.09
N GLN A 175 4.90 4.96 -2.31
CA GLN A 175 3.56 5.29 -1.83
C GLN A 175 3.52 6.57 -0.97
N TYR A 176 4.62 6.93 -0.32
CA TYR A 176 4.71 8.18 0.44
C TYR A 176 5.12 9.38 -0.42
N SER A 177 5.78 9.15 -1.56
CA SER A 177 6.22 10.22 -2.47
C SER A 177 5.20 10.58 -3.54
N LEU A 178 4.13 9.78 -3.73
CA LEU A 178 3.11 10.05 -4.73
C LEU A 178 1.84 10.68 -4.11
N GLU A 179 1.64 11.96 -4.38
CA GLU A 179 0.37 12.65 -4.10
C GLU A 179 -0.37 12.90 -5.42
N ILE A 180 -1.65 12.53 -5.48
CA ILE A 180 -2.48 12.86 -6.65
C ILE A 180 -3.73 13.52 -6.11
N VAL A 181 -3.96 14.74 -6.58
CA VAL A 181 -5.03 15.64 -6.16
C VAL A 181 -5.92 15.90 -7.37
N LYS A 182 -7.22 16.00 -7.11
CA LYS A 182 -8.20 16.33 -8.15
C LYS A 182 -8.38 17.86 -8.17
N LEU A 183 -8.30 18.43 -9.37
CA LEU A 183 -8.63 19.83 -9.64
C LEU A 183 -10.14 20.07 -9.59
#